data_AF-A0A963WBL9-F1
#
_entry.id   AF-A0A963WBL9-F1
#
_cell.length_a   1.000
_cell.length_b   1.000
_cell.length_c   1.000
_cell.angle_alpha   90.00
_cell.angle_beta   90.00
_cell.angle_gamma   90.00
#
_symmetry.space_group_name_H-M   'P 1'
#
loop_
_entity.id
_entity.type
_entity.pdbx_description
1 polymer ?
#
loop_
_entity_poly.entity_id
_entity_poly.type
_entity_poly.pdbx_seq_one_letter_code
_entity_poly.pdbx_strand_id
1 'polypeptide(L)' 'MNQRCALVMAGGTGGHIFPGLAVADGLRAAGWRVHWLGAPGSMEAQLVP' A
#
# COMPACT_ATOMS: atom_id res chain seq x y z
N MET A 1 -1.91 -12.34 -20.40
CA MET A 1 -2.57 -11.05 -20.13
C MET A 1 -1.65 -10.25 -19.22
N ASN A 2 -1.41 -8.96 -19.47
CA ASN A 2 -0.57 -8.13 -18.62
C ASN A 2 -1.31 -7.82 -17.31
N GLN A 3 -0.75 -8.21 -16.16
CA GLN A 3 -1.36 -7.88 -14.87
C GLN A 3 -1.22 -6.37 -14.61
N ARG A 4 -2.32 -5.73 -14.19
CA ARG A 4 -2.31 -4.31 -13.84
C ARG A 4 -1.46 -4.12 -12.58
N CYS A 5 -0.67 -3.04 -12.56
CA CYS A 5 0.25 -2.75 -11.48
C CYS A 5 -0.09 -1.39 -10.86
N ALA A 6 -0.08 -1.31 -9.53
CA ALA A 6 -0.27 -0.08 -8.77
C ALA A 6 0.88 0.14 -7.80
N LEU A 7 1.29 1.40 -7.65
CA LEU A 7 2.18 1.87 -6.60
C LEU A 7 1.36 2.72 -5.63
N VAL A 8 1.34 2.35 -4.36
CA VAL A 8 0.63 3.07 -3.30
C VAL A 8 1.64 3.78 -2.41
N MET A 9 1.33 5.03 -2.06
CA MET A 9 2.11 5.84 -1.13
C MET A 9 1.18 6.39 -0.06
N ALA A 10 1.45 6.02 1.20
CA ALA A 10 0.90 6.69 2.36
C ALA A 10 1.90 6.60 3.50
N GLY A 11 1.91 7.59 4.39
CA GLY A 11 2.85 7.65 5.50
C GLY A 11 2.38 8.66 6.56
N GLY A 12 3.17 8.80 7.62
CA GLY A 12 2.83 9.65 8.77
C GLY A 12 2.11 8.87 9.86
N THR A 13 0.92 9.31 10.26
CA THR A 13 0.11 8.62 11.28
C THR A 13 -0.86 7.62 10.65
N GLY A 14 -1.44 6.75 11.48
CA GLY A 14 -2.43 5.75 11.05
C GLY A 14 -3.59 6.32 10.21
N GLY A 15 -3.96 7.59 10.39
CA GLY A 15 -5.04 8.24 9.64
C GLY A 15 -4.84 8.29 8.13
N HIS A 16 -3.59 8.24 7.65
CA HIS A 16 -3.28 8.14 6.21
C HIS A 16 -2.89 6.71 5.80
N ILE A 17 -2.21 5.99 6.69
CA ILE A 17 -1.69 4.64 6.41
C ILE A 17 -2.84 3.64 6.25
N PHE A 18 -3.80 3.61 7.18
CA PHE A 18 -4.88 2.61 7.14
C PHE A 18 -5.80 2.76 5.93
N PRO A 19 -6.22 3.98 5.50
CA PRO A 19 -6.94 4.14 4.25
C PRO A 19 -6.11 3.70 3.03
N GLY A 20 -4.81 4.01 3.00
CA GLY A 20 -3.92 3.56 1.92
C GLY A 20 -3.83 2.03 1.83
N LEU A 21 -3.73 1.36 2.98
CA LEU A 21 -3.76 -0.11 3.08
C LEU A 21 -5.08 -0.69 2.60
N ALA A 22 -6.22 -0.10 3.00
CA ALA A 22 -7.54 -0.54 2.55
C ALA A 22 -7.70 -0.46 1.02
N VAL A 23 -7.19 0.60 0.40
CA VAL A 23 -7.16 0.73 -1.06
C VAL A 23 -6.23 -0.31 -1.70
N ALA A 24 -5.03 -0.51 -1.13
CA ALA A 24 -4.08 -1.50 -1.61
C ALA A 24 -4.67 -2.92 -1.59
N ASP A 25 -5.38 -3.29 -0.53
CA ASP A 25 -6.04 -4.59 -0.40
C ASP A 25 -7.21 -4.76 -1.38
N GLY A 26 -7.99 -3.69 -1.60
CA GLY A 26 -9.01 -3.69 -2.65
C GLY A 26 -8.43 -3.94 -4.04
N LEU A 27 -7.29 -3.33 -4.37
CA LEU A 27 -6.60 -3.54 -5.65
C LEU A 27 -6.05 -4.97 -5.78
N ARG A 28 -5.47 -5.52 -4.71
CA ARG A 28 -5.01 -6.92 -4.67
C ARG A 28 -6.18 -7.88 -4.91
N ALA A 29 -7.32 -7.65 -4.25
CA ALA A 29 -8.53 -8.45 -4.44
C ALA A 29 -9.07 -8.36 -5.88
N ALA A 30 -8.88 -7.21 -6.54
CA ALA A 30 -9.22 -7.01 -7.96
C ALA A 30 -8.17 -7.60 -8.94
N GLY A 31 -7.17 -8.34 -8.45
CA GLY A 31 -6.15 -9.00 -9.29
C GLY A 31 -5.00 -8.11 -9.73
N TRP A 32 -4.77 -6.98 -9.05
CA TRP A 32 -3.64 -6.10 -9.34
C TRP A 32 -2.39 -6.56 -8.59
N ARG A 33 -1.22 -6.34 -9.20
CA ARG A 33 0.06 -6.34 -8.51
C ARG A 33 0.22 -5.00 -7.81
N VAL A 34 0.41 -5.01 -6.49
CA VAL A 34 0.48 -3.77 -5.69
C VAL A 34 1.81 -3.68 -4.98
N HIS A 35 2.48 -2.55 -5.15
CA HIS A 35 3.70 -2.16 -4.43
C HIS A 35 3.41 -1.00 -3.49
N TRP A 36 4.16 -0.92 -2.41
CA TRP A 36 4.10 0.20 -1.48
C TRP A 36 5.43 0.96 -1.50
N LEU A 37 5.35 2.28 -1.56
CA LEU A 37 6.50 3.15 -1.40
C LEU A 37 6.34 3.91 -0.07
N GLY A 38 7.10 3.46 0.92
CA GLY A 38 7.16 4.04 2.26
C GLY A 38 8.57 4.55 2.58
N ALA A 39 8.72 5.20 3.73
CA ALA A 39 10.02 5.64 4.24
C ALA A 39 10.61 4.60 5.21
N PRO A 40 11.92 4.31 5.20
CA PRO A 40 12.54 3.45 6.21
C PRO A 40 12.34 3.97 7.64
N GLY A 41 12.16 3.08 8.62
CA GLY A 41 12.05 3.44 10.04
C GLY A 41 10.74 4.13 10.45
N SER A 42 9.76 4.15 9.57
CA SER A 42 8.43 4.73 9.77
C SER A 42 7.42 3.71 10.30
N MET A 43 6.23 4.19 10.69
CA MET A 43 5.12 3.31 11.07
C MET A 43 4.68 2.43 9.90
N GLU A 44 4.61 2.97 8.68
CA GLU A 44 4.24 2.16 7.51
C GLU A 44 5.26 1.06 7.20
N ALA A 45 6.55 1.27 7.50
CA ALA A 45 7.58 0.25 7.30
C ALA A 45 7.43 -0.97 8.23
N GLN A 46 6.65 -0.86 9.31
CA GLN A 46 6.30 -1.99 10.19
C GLN A 46 4.98 -2.65 9.79
N LEU A 47 4.05 -1.88 9.20
CA LEU A 47 2.70 -2.33 8.87
C LEU A 47 2.58 -2.94 7.47
N VAL A 48 3.49 -2.59 6.56
CA VAL A 48 3.54 -3.08 5.19
C VAL A 48 4.75 -4.01 5.03
N PRO A 49 4.55 -5.29 4.66
CA PRO A 49 5.62 -6.26 4.48
C PRO A 49 6.48 -6.01 3.22
#